data_AF-A0A542B9T6-F1
#
_entry.id   AF-A0A542B9T6-F1
#
_cell.length_a   1.000
_cell.length_b   1.000
_cell.length_c   1.000
_cell.angle_alpha   90.00
_cell.angle_beta   90.00
_cell.angle_gamma   90.00
#
_symmetry.space_group_name_H-M   'P 1'
#
loop_
_entity.id
_entity.type
_entity.pdbx_description
1 polymer ?
#
loop_
_entity_poly.entity_id
_entity_poly.type
_entity_poly.pdbx_seq_one_letter_code
_entity_poly.pdbx_strand_id
1 'polypeptide(L)'
;MAKRQSLKHLSPEEKADRKRQQATVRKQRERARKEKPPIGMSPELEEFLDELLKLGLRHAVWGLAQWERENKQKFPELDRPAPDASLDQHQKFESRRKMLGLARFYVGTAIKRDKTNQRHARFLVKEAEQADGRGISVDQLRNEKRLKREASAEQRRRQEALQTLQRVRVAGAASL
;
A
#
# COMPACT_ATOMS: atom_id res chain seq x y z
N MET A 1 2.86 -19.52 5.83
CA MET A 1 3.52 -18.23 5.52
C MET A 1 5.01 -18.35 5.77
N ALA A 2 5.86 -18.20 4.74
CA ALA A 2 7.31 -18.30 4.92
C ALA A 2 7.83 -17.11 5.74
N LYS A 3 8.50 -17.37 6.87
CA LYS A 3 9.14 -16.34 7.70
C LYS A 3 10.20 -15.62 6.87
N ARG A 4 10.21 -14.28 6.90
CA ARG A 4 11.29 -13.48 6.31
C ARG A 4 12.59 -13.81 7.05
N GLN A 5 13.43 -14.63 6.45
CA GLN A 5 14.74 -14.93 7.01
C GLN A 5 15.61 -13.67 6.99
N SER A 6 16.20 -13.34 8.14
CA SER A 6 17.08 -12.20 8.32
C SER A 6 18.34 -12.38 7.45
N LEU A 7 18.73 -11.33 6.72
CA LEU A 7 19.97 -11.30 5.94
C LEU A 7 21.19 -10.94 6.80
N LYS A 8 21.01 -10.69 8.11
CA LYS A 8 22.10 -10.14 8.96
C LYS A 8 23.27 -11.11 9.14
N HIS A 9 23.03 -12.41 9.04
CA HIS A 9 24.03 -13.46 9.29
C HIS A 9 24.68 -14.03 8.03
N LEU A 10 24.29 -13.55 6.83
CA LEU A 10 24.84 -14.05 5.56
C LEU A 10 26.07 -13.25 5.11
N SER A 11 27.00 -13.94 4.47
CA SER A 11 28.17 -13.34 3.83
C SER A 11 27.76 -12.37 2.71
N PRO A 12 28.63 -11.43 2.29
CA PRO A 12 28.35 -10.55 1.16
C PRO A 12 27.98 -11.29 -0.13
N GLU A 13 28.63 -12.42 -0.41
CA GLU A 13 28.38 -13.25 -1.60
C GLU A 13 27.02 -13.96 -1.51
N GLU A 14 26.71 -14.57 -0.36
CA GLU A 14 25.42 -15.22 -0.15
C GLU A 14 24.24 -14.24 -0.22
N LYS A 15 24.46 -12.98 0.21
CA LYS A 15 23.48 -11.90 0.04
C LYS A 15 23.27 -11.57 -1.43
N ALA A 16 24.33 -11.55 -2.24
CA ALA A 16 24.25 -11.26 -3.67
C ALA A 16 23.50 -12.38 -4.42
N ASP A 17 23.82 -13.63 -4.14
CA ASP A 17 23.17 -14.79 -4.76
C ASP A 17 21.70 -14.89 -4.39
N ARG A 18 21.38 -14.60 -3.13
CA ARG A 18 19.98 -14.57 -2.69
C ARG A 18 19.19 -13.44 -3.35
N LYS A 19 19.80 -12.28 -3.62
CA LYS A 19 19.18 -11.21 -4.41
C LYS A 19 18.98 -11.64 -5.86
N ARG A 20 19.96 -12.31 -6.48
CA ARG A 20 19.84 -12.88 -7.84
C ARG A 20 18.70 -13.88 -7.93
N GLN A 21 18.63 -14.85 -7.01
CA GLN A 21 17.54 -15.83 -6.94
C GLN A 21 16.17 -15.15 -6.79
N GLN A 22 16.05 -14.14 -5.90
CA GLN A 22 14.80 -13.39 -5.77
C GLN A 22 14.43 -12.64 -7.05
N ALA A 23 15.41 -12.05 -7.75
CA ALA A 23 15.18 -11.39 -9.03
C ALA A 23 14.73 -12.39 -10.12
N THR A 24 15.34 -13.57 -10.19
CA THR A 24 14.95 -14.64 -11.12
C THR A 24 13.54 -15.13 -10.83
N VAL A 25 13.19 -15.40 -9.57
CA VAL A 25 11.83 -15.80 -9.17
C VAL A 25 10.81 -14.72 -9.50
N ARG A 26 11.15 -13.44 -9.32
CA ARG A 26 10.29 -12.32 -9.74
C ARG A 26 10.08 -12.31 -11.26
N LYS A 27 11.15 -12.42 -12.05
CA LYS A 27 11.07 -12.49 -13.53
C LYS A 27 10.28 -13.71 -14.01
N GLN A 28 10.44 -14.87 -13.39
CA GLN A 28 9.67 -16.08 -13.70
C GLN A 28 8.18 -15.88 -13.41
N ARG A 29 7.82 -15.27 -12.26
CA ARG A 29 6.43 -14.93 -11.95
C ARG A 29 5.84 -13.89 -12.90
N GLU A 30 6.64 -12.93 -13.36
CA GLU A 30 6.22 -11.97 -14.38
C GLU A 30 5.93 -12.66 -15.71
N ARG A 31 6.78 -13.61 -16.14
CA ARG A 31 6.55 -14.41 -17.36
C ARG A 31 5.31 -15.29 -17.25
N ALA A 32 5.14 -16.02 -16.15
CA ALA A 32 3.96 -16.85 -15.91
C ALA A 32 2.64 -16.04 -15.83
N ARG A 33 2.72 -14.74 -15.49
CA ARG A 33 1.55 -13.83 -15.56
C ARG A 33 1.21 -13.38 -16.98
N LYS A 34 2.19 -13.36 -17.89
CA LYS A 34 1.97 -13.01 -19.31
C LYS A 34 1.35 -14.15 -20.12
N GLU A 35 1.41 -15.39 -19.61
CA GLU A 35 0.87 -16.57 -20.30
C GLU A 35 -0.66 -16.71 -20.19
N LYS A 36 -1.33 -15.94 -19.33
CA LYS A 36 -2.79 -15.97 -19.26
C LYS A 36 -3.39 -15.07 -20.35
N PRO A 37 -4.26 -15.59 -21.23
CA PRO A 37 -4.95 -14.75 -22.19
C PRO A 37 -5.79 -13.71 -21.44
N PRO A 38 -5.83 -12.45 -21.90
CA PRO A 38 -6.70 -11.46 -21.31
C PRO A 38 -8.15 -11.90 -21.45
N ILE A 39 -8.94 -11.79 -20.38
CA ILE A 39 -10.39 -11.98 -20.46
C ILE A 39 -10.98 -10.85 -21.32
N GLY A 40 -11.85 -11.21 -22.26
CA GLY A 40 -12.65 -10.26 -23.03
C GLY A 40 -13.82 -9.74 -22.22
N MET A 41 -14.44 -8.64 -22.68
CA MET A 41 -15.63 -8.12 -22.02
C MET A 41 -16.80 -9.09 -22.24
N SER A 42 -17.30 -9.72 -21.17
CA SER A 42 -18.51 -10.55 -21.21
C SER A 42 -19.74 -9.73 -20.80
N PRO A 43 -20.96 -10.15 -21.15
CA PRO A 43 -22.19 -9.46 -20.72
C PRO A 43 -22.27 -9.28 -19.20
N GLU A 44 -21.88 -10.31 -18.44
CA GLU A 44 -21.81 -10.26 -16.96
C GLU A 44 -20.82 -9.19 -16.46
N LEU A 45 -19.69 -8.99 -17.16
CA LEU A 45 -18.72 -7.96 -16.81
C LEU A 45 -19.20 -6.56 -17.18
N GLU A 46 -20.02 -6.43 -18.23
CA GLU A 46 -20.67 -5.16 -18.57
C GLU A 46 -21.71 -4.77 -17.53
N GLU A 47 -22.55 -5.70 -17.10
CA GLU A 47 -23.52 -5.49 -16.03
C GLU A 47 -22.81 -5.12 -14.71
N PHE A 48 -21.77 -5.88 -14.35
CA PHE A 48 -20.94 -5.57 -13.19
C PHE A 48 -20.35 -4.16 -13.28
N LEU A 49 -19.80 -3.78 -14.45
CA LEU A 49 -19.27 -2.44 -14.65
C LEU A 49 -20.37 -1.39 -14.51
N ASP A 50 -21.55 -1.60 -15.10
CA ASP A 50 -22.65 -0.65 -15.00
C ASP A 50 -23.13 -0.46 -13.56
N GLU A 51 -23.27 -1.53 -12.80
CA GLU A 51 -23.58 -1.46 -11.37
C GLU A 51 -22.50 -0.70 -10.61
N LEU A 52 -21.24 -0.99 -10.91
CA LEU A 52 -20.08 -0.35 -10.30
C LEU A 52 -20.03 1.15 -10.61
N LEU A 53 -20.47 1.56 -11.80
CA LEU A 53 -20.52 2.94 -12.26
C LEU A 53 -21.72 3.72 -11.71
N LYS A 54 -22.79 3.05 -11.29
CA LYS A 54 -23.87 3.67 -10.51
C LYS A 54 -23.40 4.10 -9.12
N LEU A 55 -22.32 3.50 -8.62
CA LEU A 55 -21.71 3.87 -7.35
C LEU A 55 -20.74 5.06 -7.50
N GLY A 56 -20.47 5.75 -6.40
CA GLY A 56 -19.43 6.78 -6.37
C GLY A 56 -18.04 6.21 -6.66
N LEU A 57 -17.16 7.02 -7.27
CA LEU A 57 -15.82 6.65 -7.72
C LEU A 57 -15.01 5.83 -6.70
N ARG A 58 -15.09 6.17 -5.40
CA ARG A 58 -14.37 5.45 -4.34
C ARG A 58 -14.76 3.97 -4.28
N HIS A 59 -16.06 3.68 -4.38
CA HIS A 59 -16.58 2.31 -4.35
C HIS A 59 -16.25 1.59 -5.66
N ALA A 60 -16.32 2.30 -6.79
CA ALA A 60 -15.91 1.75 -8.07
C ALA A 60 -14.44 1.32 -8.09
N VAL A 61 -13.54 2.20 -7.64
CA VAL A 61 -12.12 1.88 -7.46
C VAL A 61 -11.91 0.66 -6.57
N TRP A 62 -12.68 0.54 -5.48
CA TRP A 62 -12.56 -0.58 -4.56
C TRP A 62 -13.05 -1.90 -5.16
N GLY A 63 -14.26 -1.92 -5.75
CA GLY A 63 -14.84 -3.11 -6.36
C GLY A 63 -13.97 -3.60 -7.53
N LEU A 64 -13.48 -2.69 -8.36
CA LEU A 64 -12.55 -3.02 -9.44
C LEU A 64 -11.24 -3.62 -8.90
N ALA A 65 -10.69 -3.08 -7.82
CA ALA A 65 -9.47 -3.60 -7.21
C ALA A 65 -9.67 -4.99 -6.57
N GLN A 66 -10.84 -5.28 -6.01
CA GLN A 66 -11.17 -6.62 -5.50
C GLN A 66 -11.32 -7.62 -6.63
N TRP A 67 -12.06 -7.25 -7.68
CA TRP A 67 -12.22 -8.08 -8.86
C TRP A 67 -10.85 -8.44 -9.48
N GLU A 68 -9.95 -7.47 -9.68
CA GLU A 68 -8.62 -7.72 -10.24
C GLU A 68 -7.77 -8.63 -9.36
N ARG A 69 -7.95 -8.56 -8.04
CA ARG A 69 -7.26 -9.39 -7.07
C ARG A 69 -7.76 -10.83 -7.08
N GLU A 70 -9.08 -11.01 -7.13
CA GLU A 70 -9.74 -12.33 -7.15
C GLU A 70 -9.42 -13.07 -8.45
N ASN A 71 -9.57 -12.38 -9.58
CA ASN A 71 -9.33 -12.91 -10.92
C ASN A 71 -7.84 -12.93 -11.29
N LYS A 72 -6.98 -12.27 -10.50
CA LYS A 72 -5.51 -12.18 -10.67
C LYS A 72 -5.09 -11.63 -12.05
N GLN A 73 -5.87 -10.70 -12.58
CA GLN A 73 -5.66 -10.07 -13.89
C GLN A 73 -6.27 -8.66 -13.90
N LYS A 74 -5.93 -7.87 -14.93
CA LYS A 74 -6.53 -6.55 -15.12
C LYS A 74 -7.95 -6.66 -15.65
N PHE A 75 -8.80 -5.71 -15.30
CA PHE A 75 -10.15 -5.64 -15.85
C PHE A 75 -10.11 -5.40 -17.37
N PRO A 76 -10.97 -6.06 -18.19
CA PRO A 76 -10.94 -5.93 -19.65
C PRO A 76 -11.15 -4.50 -20.14
N GLU A 77 -10.62 -4.18 -21.32
CA GLU A 77 -10.91 -2.91 -21.99
C GLU A 77 -12.33 -2.91 -22.58
N LEU A 78 -12.91 -1.72 -22.73
CA LEU A 78 -14.22 -1.56 -23.35
C LEU A 78 -14.08 -1.66 -24.86
N ASP A 79 -14.98 -2.42 -25.46
CA ASP A 79 -15.08 -2.50 -26.91
C ASP A 79 -15.56 -1.16 -27.47
N ARG A 80 -14.88 -0.70 -28.53
CA ARG A 80 -15.27 0.54 -29.19
C ARG A 80 -16.59 0.32 -29.94
N PRO A 81 -17.53 1.26 -29.85
CA PRO A 81 -18.74 1.20 -30.65
C PRO A 81 -18.40 1.16 -32.15
N ALA A 82 -19.21 0.45 -32.92
CA ALA A 82 -19.07 0.37 -34.37
C ALA A 82 -19.27 1.76 -35.03
N PRO A 83 -18.76 1.99 -36.24
CA PRO A 83 -18.86 3.29 -36.92
C PRO A 83 -20.30 3.76 -37.18
N ASP A 84 -21.23 2.82 -37.26
CA ASP A 84 -22.67 2.99 -37.48
C ASP A 84 -23.48 2.99 -36.17
N ALA A 85 -22.81 2.96 -35.01
CA ALA A 85 -23.47 2.99 -33.72
C ALA A 85 -24.25 4.28 -33.50
N SER A 86 -25.35 4.16 -32.76
CA SER A 86 -26.18 5.31 -32.39
C SER A 86 -25.43 6.31 -31.50
N LEU A 87 -25.86 7.57 -31.52
CA LEU A 87 -25.29 8.61 -30.65
C LEU A 87 -25.34 8.23 -29.16
N ASP A 88 -26.43 7.58 -28.73
CA ASP A 88 -26.61 7.12 -27.34
C ASP A 88 -25.56 6.05 -26.95
N GLN A 89 -25.28 5.10 -27.85
CA GLN A 89 -24.22 4.10 -27.63
C GLN A 89 -22.84 4.75 -27.50
N HIS A 90 -22.53 5.76 -28.32
CA HIS A 90 -21.29 6.51 -28.22
C HIS A 90 -21.18 7.27 -26.88
N GLN A 91 -22.26 7.92 -26.43
CA GLN A 91 -22.28 8.63 -25.16
C GLN A 91 -22.10 7.70 -23.96
N LYS A 92 -22.80 6.55 -23.96
CA LYS A 92 -22.66 5.50 -22.95
C LYS A 92 -21.22 4.98 -22.91
N PHE A 93 -20.63 4.68 -24.06
CA PHE A 93 -19.23 4.25 -24.15
C PHE A 93 -18.27 5.30 -23.57
N GLU A 94 -18.39 6.57 -23.94
CA GLU A 94 -17.48 7.62 -23.43
C GLU A 94 -17.63 7.83 -21.92
N SER A 95 -18.86 7.76 -21.39
CA SER A 95 -19.10 7.84 -19.94
C SER A 95 -18.41 6.68 -19.20
N ARG A 96 -18.66 5.43 -19.66
CA ARG A 96 -18.02 4.23 -19.12
C ARG A 96 -16.49 4.32 -19.21
N ARG A 97 -15.96 4.75 -20.36
CA ARG A 97 -14.52 4.89 -20.62
C ARG A 97 -13.86 5.86 -19.65
N LYS A 98 -14.46 7.03 -19.43
CA LYS A 98 -13.92 8.05 -18.51
C LYS A 98 -13.86 7.52 -17.08
N MET A 99 -14.97 6.98 -16.59
CA MET A 99 -15.05 6.48 -15.22
C MET A 99 -14.17 5.26 -14.99
N LEU A 100 -14.16 4.30 -15.91
CA LEU A 100 -13.27 3.14 -15.84
C LEU A 100 -11.80 3.56 -15.90
N GLY A 101 -11.45 4.52 -16.76
CA GLY A 101 -10.10 5.08 -16.83
C GLY A 101 -9.66 5.71 -15.51
N LEU A 102 -10.53 6.50 -14.88
CA LEU A 102 -10.27 7.09 -13.57
C LEU A 102 -10.18 6.03 -12.46
N ALA A 103 -11.04 5.02 -12.50
CA ALA A 103 -11.02 3.94 -11.53
C ALA A 103 -9.69 3.16 -11.62
N ARG A 104 -9.28 2.75 -12.83
CA ARG A 104 -8.02 2.05 -13.10
C ARG A 104 -6.79 2.81 -12.61
N PHE A 105 -6.80 4.14 -12.73
CA PHE A 105 -5.71 4.98 -12.21
C PHE A 105 -5.48 4.78 -10.71
N TYR A 106 -6.55 4.60 -9.93
CA TYR A 106 -6.45 4.46 -8.48
C TYR A 106 -6.41 3.00 -7.97
N VAL A 107 -6.84 2.02 -8.78
CA VAL A 107 -6.91 0.60 -8.39
C VAL A 107 -5.62 0.08 -7.77
N GLY A 108 -4.47 0.38 -8.37
CA GLY A 108 -3.16 -0.12 -7.89
C GLY A 108 -2.81 0.26 -6.45
N THR A 109 -3.46 1.30 -5.91
CA THR A 109 -3.27 1.76 -4.53
C THR A 109 -4.48 1.54 -3.63
N ALA A 110 -5.64 1.19 -4.19
CA ALA A 110 -6.92 1.09 -3.48
C ALA A 110 -6.83 0.18 -2.24
N ILE A 111 -6.37 -1.07 -2.42
CA ILE A 111 -6.21 -2.06 -1.34
C ILE A 111 -5.26 -1.58 -0.25
N LYS A 112 -4.18 -0.90 -0.62
CA LYS A 112 -3.20 -0.37 0.35
C LYS A 112 -3.79 0.79 1.13
N ARG A 113 -4.50 1.71 0.45
CA ARG A 113 -5.17 2.86 1.07
C ARG A 113 -6.23 2.39 2.06
N ASP A 114 -7.08 1.45 1.68
CA ASP A 114 -8.10 0.92 2.59
C ASP A 114 -7.51 0.26 3.83
N LYS A 115 -6.48 -0.59 3.68
CA LYS A 115 -5.76 -1.14 4.86
C LYS A 115 -5.15 -0.06 5.75
N THR A 116 -4.67 1.04 5.18
CA THR A 116 -4.17 2.18 5.96
C THR A 116 -5.31 2.89 6.68
N ASN A 117 -6.43 3.11 6.01
CA ASN A 117 -7.62 3.71 6.61
C ASN A 117 -8.17 2.84 7.74
N GLN A 118 -8.26 1.52 7.56
CA GLN A 118 -8.67 0.58 8.61
C GLN A 118 -7.72 0.62 9.81
N ARG A 119 -6.40 0.67 9.57
CA ARG A 119 -5.40 0.80 10.65
C ARG A 119 -5.55 2.12 11.39
N HIS A 120 -5.79 3.21 10.66
CA HIS A 120 -6.01 4.52 11.25
C HIS A 120 -7.29 4.55 12.08
N ALA A 121 -8.40 4.01 11.57
CA ALA A 121 -9.66 3.92 12.31
C ALA A 121 -9.51 3.13 13.61
N ARG A 122 -8.87 1.96 13.56
CA ARG A 122 -8.57 1.16 14.77
C ARG A 122 -7.66 1.90 15.74
N PHE A 123 -6.68 2.64 15.22
CA PHE A 123 -5.80 3.47 16.04
C PHE A 123 -6.59 4.57 16.77
N LEU A 124 -7.48 5.27 16.06
CA LEU A 124 -8.34 6.31 16.65
C LEU A 124 -9.25 5.75 17.74
N VAL A 125 -9.91 4.62 17.49
CA VAL A 125 -10.76 3.94 18.49
C VAL A 125 -9.94 3.59 19.73
N LYS A 126 -8.76 2.98 19.54
CA LYS A 126 -7.88 2.63 20.65
C LYS A 126 -7.39 3.87 21.42
N GLU A 127 -7.14 4.99 20.75
CA GLU A 127 -6.77 6.23 21.44
C GLU A 127 -7.93 6.81 22.24
N ALA A 128 -9.16 6.75 21.71
CA ALA A 128 -10.36 7.14 22.44
C ALA A 128 -10.54 6.28 23.70
N GLU A 129 -10.51 4.95 23.57
CA GLU A 129 -10.61 4.03 24.71
C GLU A 129 -9.53 4.27 25.79
N GLN A 130 -8.31 4.61 25.37
CA GLN A 130 -7.21 4.93 26.30
C GLN A 130 -7.41 6.26 27.03
N ALA A 131 -8.02 7.24 26.36
CA ALA A 131 -8.33 8.53 26.94
C ALA A 131 -9.49 8.39 27.93
N ASP A 132 -10.55 7.69 27.52
CA ASP A 132 -11.74 7.39 28.33
C ASP A 132 -11.37 6.61 29.59
N GLY A 133 -10.54 5.56 29.48
CA GLY A 133 -10.07 4.78 30.62
C GLY A 133 -9.20 5.56 31.61
N ARG A 134 -8.76 6.77 31.25
CA ARG A 134 -8.03 7.70 32.11
C ARG A 134 -8.85 8.92 32.52
N GLY A 135 -10.08 9.05 32.03
CA GLY A 135 -10.93 10.23 32.27
C GLY A 135 -10.36 11.52 31.68
N ILE A 136 -9.57 11.45 30.61
CA ILE A 136 -8.95 12.62 29.95
C ILE A 136 -9.41 12.73 28.51
N SER A 137 -9.20 13.89 27.87
CA SER A 137 -9.48 14.03 26.44
C SER A 137 -8.41 13.36 25.57
N VAL A 138 -8.77 12.98 24.34
CA VAL A 138 -7.83 12.40 23.36
C VAL A 138 -6.66 13.34 23.08
N ASP A 139 -6.91 14.65 23.01
CA ASP A 139 -5.86 15.64 22.75
C ASP A 139 -4.89 15.78 23.93
N GLN A 140 -5.39 15.72 25.17
CA GLN A 140 -4.54 15.67 26.36
C GLN A 140 -3.67 14.41 26.35
N LEU A 141 -4.25 13.24 26.06
CA LEU A 141 -3.50 11.98 25.93
C LEU A 141 -2.40 12.08 24.86
N ARG A 142 -2.68 12.72 23.73
CA ARG A 142 -1.71 12.94 22.65
C ARG A 142 -0.59 13.88 23.06
N ASN A 143 -0.91 14.96 23.77
CA ASN A 143 0.08 15.90 24.30
C ASN A 143 1.00 15.21 25.32
N GLU A 144 0.46 14.42 26.25
CA GLU A 144 1.29 13.64 27.19
C GLU A 144 2.22 12.66 26.47
N LYS A 145 1.69 11.93 25.47
CA LYS A 145 2.50 11.00 24.66
C LYS A 145 3.62 11.74 23.91
N ARG A 146 3.35 12.96 23.40
CA ARG A 146 4.35 13.79 22.72
C ARG A 146 5.46 14.22 23.68
N LEU A 147 5.10 14.78 24.83
CA LEU A 147 6.07 15.21 25.86
C LEU A 147 6.96 14.05 26.33
N LYS A 148 6.37 12.86 26.57
CA LYS A 148 7.14 11.66 26.93
C LYS A 148 8.13 11.22 25.85
N ARG A 149 7.76 11.35 24.56
CA ARG A 149 8.65 11.03 23.44
C ARG A 149 9.79 12.04 23.33
N GLU A 150 9.52 13.32 23.49
CA GLU A 150 10.52 14.39 23.47
C GLU A 150 11.54 14.21 24.59
N ALA A 151 11.08 13.99 25.82
CA ALA A 151 11.96 13.73 26.96
C ALA A 151 12.84 12.49 26.75
N SER A 152 12.28 11.40 26.22
CA SER A 152 13.05 10.18 25.92
C SER A 152 14.06 10.40 24.79
N ALA A 153 13.70 11.15 23.75
CA ALA A 153 14.60 11.48 22.65
C ALA A 153 15.77 12.36 23.11
N GLU A 154 15.51 13.33 23.99
CA GLU A 154 16.55 14.17 24.58
C GLU A 154 17.51 13.34 25.44
N GLN A 155 16.98 12.44 26.27
CA GLN A 155 17.79 11.55 27.09
C GLN A 155 18.70 10.65 26.23
N ARG A 156 18.18 10.12 25.11
CA ARG A 156 19.00 9.35 24.16
C ARG A 156 20.11 10.18 23.53
N ARG A 157 19.81 11.41 23.08
CA ARG A 157 20.81 12.33 22.52
C ARG A 157 21.91 12.64 23.53
N ARG A 158 21.55 12.87 24.80
CA ARG A 158 22.53 13.08 25.88
C ARG A 158 23.42 11.86 26.09
N GLN A 159 22.85 10.65 26.07
CA GLN A 159 23.62 9.41 26.18
C GLN A 159 24.57 9.21 24.99
N GLU A 160 24.09 9.44 23.77
CA GLU A 160 24.92 9.36 22.55
C GLU A 160 26.05 10.40 22.57
N ALA A 161 25.79 11.62 23.04
CA ALA A 161 26.80 12.67 23.19
C ALA A 161 27.87 12.27 24.22
N LEU A 162 27.47 11.74 25.39
CA LEU A 162 28.40 11.25 26.40
C LEU A 162 29.25 10.09 25.90
N GLN A 163 28.65 9.12 25.20
CA GLN A 163 29.39 8.02 24.58
C GLN A 163 30.36 8.51 23.50
N THR A 164 29.99 9.53 22.73
CA THR A 164 30.86 10.14 21.72
C THR A 164 32.06 10.82 22.37
N LEU A 165 31.84 11.61 23.43
CA LEU A 165 32.93 12.24 24.20
C LEU A 165 33.87 11.20 24.83
N GLN A 166 33.33 10.11 25.36
CA GLN A 166 34.14 9.00 25.90
C GLN A 166 34.99 8.35 24.81
N ARG A 167 34.44 8.11 23.60
CA ARG A 167 35.21 7.57 22.47
C ARG A 167 36.34 8.50 22.03
N VAL A 168 36.07 9.81 21.93
CA VAL A 168 37.10 10.80 21.58
C VAL A 168 38.20 10.84 22.65
N ARG A 169 37.84 10.78 23.94
CA ARG A 169 38.81 10.74 25.05
C ARG A 169 39.69 9.48 25.00
N VAL A 170 39.11 8.31 24.74
CA VAL A 170 39.86 7.05 24.61
C VAL A 170 40.78 7.07 23.38
N ALA A 171 40.30 7.59 22.25
CA ALA A 171 41.13 7.73 21.04
C ALA A 171 42.29 8.72 21.23
N GLY A 172 42.06 9.83 21.94
CA GLY A 172 43.10 10.80 22.29
C GLY A 172 44.13 10.23 23.28
N ALA A 173 43.71 9.39 24.24
CA ALA A 173 44.60 8.73 25.19
C ALA A 173 45.43 7.58 24.57
N ALA A 174 44.98 6.97 23.48
CA ALA A 174 45.73 5.94 22.75
C ALA A 174 46.72 6.51 21.71
N SER A 175 46.76 7.84 21.55
CA SER A 175 47.60 8.54 20.58
C SER A 175 48.82 9.23 21.22
N LEU A 176 49.06 8.99 22.52
CA LEU A 176 50.20 9.44 23.32
C LEU A 176 50.97 8.22 23.82
#